data_AF-A0A8S9J4W3-F1
#
_entry.id   AF-A0A8S9J4W3-F1
#
_cell.length_a   1.000
_cell.length_b   1.000
_cell.length_c   1.000
_cell.angle_alpha   90.00
_cell.angle_beta   90.00
_cell.angle_gamma   90.00
#
_symmetry.space_group_name_H-M   'P 1'
#
loop_
_entity.id
_entity.type
_entity.pdbx_description
1 polymer ?
#
loop_
_entity_poly.entity_id
_entity_poly.type
_entity_poly.pdbx_seq_one_letter_code
_entity_poly.pdbx_strand_id
1 'polypeptide(L)'
;MRITVACQVRFPHGLRKLRLGGNKLQWNNNGSIFPQSKLTHLSLSSCGLEGKIPDWLKNQTDLSFLDLSLNRLEGSFPKWLADLKMGNIILSDNRLSGSLPPSLFQSLRLFVLALSRNNFSGHIPNTVGETSLMILKLSENNFSGSVPKSIANIYRLLWLDLSKNKLSGEFPRFSQDSLLALLDISSNEFSGDVPASFGLNTVSLIMSRNNFSGEFAEEFTKLSFLKHLDLHDNKISGMFPSFISRLPQSLEVLSLRNNSLKGSITEDISTLTSLKVVDLSENSLDGTLPSNLGNLTGMVQLPLQEQATRSNLKSLKLLNLSHNDISGSIPQSFGGLEKLEILDVSYNNLSGKIPQTLFRLSELDVLDLSNNKLSGRIPGSSQLDRLNDPNIYANNSKICGTQIQVSRSPTRTEQQPKEEDEDEKEATVGELSDVI
;
A
#
# COMPACT_ATOMS: atom_id res chain seq x y z
N MET A 1 27.64 -15.44 -23.39
CA MET A 1 29.09 -15.32 -23.61
C MET A 1 29.80 -15.48 -22.27
N ARG A 2 30.64 -16.50 -22.07
CA ARG A 2 31.52 -16.57 -20.88
C ARG A 2 32.70 -15.66 -21.17
N ILE A 3 32.71 -14.45 -20.59
CA ILE A 3 33.89 -13.59 -20.67
C ILE A 3 34.73 -13.93 -19.45
N THR A 4 35.74 -14.76 -19.64
CA THR A 4 36.78 -14.91 -18.64
C THR A 4 37.55 -13.58 -18.64
N VAL A 5 37.32 -12.73 -17.65
CA VAL A 5 38.25 -11.62 -17.35
C VAL A 5 39.43 -12.23 -16.61
N ALA A 6 40.10 -13.18 -17.26
CA ALA A 6 41.39 -13.68 -16.83
C ALA A 6 42.37 -12.54 -17.07
N CYS A 7 42.72 -11.79 -16.03
CA CYS A 7 43.98 -11.05 -15.79
C CYS A 7 44.76 -10.39 -16.96
N GLN A 8 44.24 -10.28 -18.17
CA GLN A 8 44.98 -9.90 -19.38
C GLN A 8 44.14 -9.02 -20.31
N VAL A 9 42.93 -8.62 -19.91
CA VAL A 9 42.17 -7.61 -20.66
C VAL A 9 42.81 -6.25 -20.41
N ARG A 10 43.77 -5.87 -21.26
CA ARG A 10 44.22 -4.48 -21.35
C ARG A 10 43.05 -3.65 -21.87
N PHE A 11 42.46 -2.85 -21.00
CA PHE A 11 41.47 -1.87 -21.43
C PHE A 11 42.14 -0.87 -22.40
N PRO A 12 41.45 -0.43 -23.46
CA PRO A 12 41.98 0.59 -24.37
C PRO A 12 42.45 1.83 -23.61
N HIS A 13 43.55 2.43 -24.08
CA HIS A 13 43.98 3.75 -23.60
C HIS A 13 42.83 4.76 -23.78
N GLY A 14 42.50 5.50 -22.72
CA GLY A 14 41.43 6.51 -22.75
C GLY A 14 40.02 6.00 -22.46
N LEU A 15 39.84 4.70 -22.16
CA LEU A 15 38.54 4.17 -21.74
C LEU A 15 38.04 4.88 -20.47
N ARG A 16 36.90 5.57 -20.55
CA ARG A 16 36.29 6.31 -19.43
C ARG A 16 35.02 5.64 -18.88
N LYS A 17 34.33 4.85 -19.70
CA LYS A 17 33.07 4.21 -19.32
C LYS A 17 33.16 2.72 -19.65
N LEU A 18 32.94 1.89 -18.65
CA LEU A 18 32.89 0.44 -18.81
C LEU A 18 31.54 -0.07 -18.29
N ARG A 19 30.79 -0.74 -19.15
CA ARG A 19 29.49 -1.35 -18.82
C ARG A 19 29.48 -2.77 -19.32
N LEU A 20 29.59 -3.73 -18.41
CA LEU A 20 29.61 -5.16 -18.73
C LEU A 20 28.47 -5.92 -18.06
N GLY A 21 27.42 -5.23 -17.62
CA GLY A 21 26.34 -5.85 -16.87
C GLY A 21 25.67 -7.02 -17.61
N GLY A 22 25.25 -8.04 -16.87
CA GLY A 22 24.59 -9.26 -17.40
C GLY A 22 25.54 -10.30 -18.01
N ASN A 23 26.85 -10.08 -17.96
CA ASN A 23 27.85 -11.05 -18.45
C ASN A 23 28.35 -11.95 -17.32
N LYS A 24 28.53 -13.24 -17.55
CA LYS A 24 29.18 -14.12 -16.54
C LYS A 24 30.69 -13.86 -16.54
N LEU A 25 31.17 -13.12 -15.54
CA LEU A 25 32.59 -12.82 -15.35
C LEU A 25 33.16 -13.74 -14.27
N GLN A 26 34.22 -14.48 -14.60
CA GLN A 26 35.06 -15.10 -13.57
C GLN A 26 36.08 -14.06 -13.11
N TRP A 27 35.91 -13.58 -11.89
CA TRP A 27 36.76 -12.55 -11.31
C TRP A 27 37.84 -13.18 -10.42
N ASN A 28 39.11 -12.96 -10.75
CA ASN A 28 40.23 -13.42 -9.94
C ASN A 28 40.68 -12.29 -8.99
N ASN A 29 40.35 -12.41 -7.70
CA ASN A 29 40.75 -11.43 -6.67
C ASN A 29 42.26 -11.36 -6.41
N ASN A 30 43.05 -12.33 -6.92
CA ASN A 30 44.51 -12.37 -6.75
C ASN A 30 45.26 -11.69 -7.92
N GLY A 31 44.53 -11.20 -8.93
CA GLY A 31 45.08 -10.56 -10.11
C GLY A 31 45.39 -9.08 -9.93
N SER A 32 46.66 -8.71 -9.93
CA SER A 32 47.15 -7.33 -9.77
C SER A 32 47.19 -6.50 -11.08
N ILE A 33 46.36 -6.82 -12.07
CA ILE A 33 46.39 -6.14 -13.37
C ILE A 33 45.26 -5.11 -13.45
N PHE A 34 45.67 -3.86 -13.33
CA PHE A 34 44.84 -2.68 -13.20
C PHE A 34 44.46 -2.09 -14.57
N PRO A 35 43.24 -1.54 -14.74
CA PRO A 35 43.00 -0.61 -15.83
C PRO A 35 43.95 0.59 -15.67
N GLN A 36 44.85 0.83 -16.64
CA GLN A 36 45.65 2.07 -16.67
C GLN A 36 44.76 3.31 -16.86
N SER A 37 43.60 3.13 -17.47
CA SER A 37 42.63 4.22 -17.72
C SER A 37 41.83 4.55 -16.46
N LYS A 38 41.70 5.85 -16.16
CA LYS A 38 40.83 6.39 -15.08
C LYS A 38 39.38 6.40 -15.55
N LEU A 39 38.58 5.47 -15.03
CA LEU A 39 37.17 5.35 -15.34
C LEU A 39 36.36 6.44 -14.61
N THR A 40 35.38 7.01 -15.31
CA THR A 40 34.33 7.84 -14.71
C THR A 40 33.04 7.05 -14.47
N HIS A 41 32.81 5.97 -15.23
CA HIS A 41 31.64 5.11 -15.07
C HIS A 41 32.05 3.64 -15.12
N LEU A 42 31.64 2.88 -14.13
CA LEU A 42 31.78 1.43 -14.08
C LEU A 42 30.44 0.79 -13.73
N SER A 43 29.95 -0.12 -14.58
CA SER A 43 28.85 -1.01 -14.25
C SER A 43 29.24 -2.45 -14.57
N LEU A 44 29.23 -3.28 -13.53
CA LEU A 44 29.45 -4.74 -13.58
C LEU A 44 28.26 -5.45 -12.90
N SER A 45 27.05 -4.94 -13.10
CA SER A 45 25.83 -5.51 -12.51
C SER A 45 25.57 -6.92 -13.03
N SER A 46 25.04 -7.82 -12.21
CA SER A 46 24.65 -9.18 -12.65
C SER A 46 25.80 -9.95 -13.33
N CYS A 47 27.01 -9.81 -12.79
CA CYS A 47 28.21 -10.43 -13.37
C CYS A 47 28.65 -11.72 -12.68
N GLY A 48 28.07 -12.05 -11.53
CA GLY A 48 28.49 -13.16 -10.69
C GLY A 48 29.78 -12.88 -9.93
N LEU A 49 30.08 -11.60 -9.64
CA LEU A 49 31.26 -11.22 -8.85
C LEU A 49 31.14 -11.76 -7.42
N GLU A 50 32.24 -12.27 -6.87
CA GLU A 50 32.35 -12.89 -5.55
C GLU A 50 33.50 -12.26 -4.74
N GLY A 51 33.47 -12.42 -3.42
CA GLY A 51 34.44 -11.82 -2.50
C GLY A 51 34.15 -10.36 -2.20
N LYS A 52 35.15 -9.61 -1.73
CA LYS A 52 34.98 -8.20 -1.34
C LYS A 52 34.87 -7.28 -2.54
N ILE A 53 34.37 -6.06 -2.30
CA ILE A 53 34.48 -4.96 -3.27
C ILE A 53 35.98 -4.81 -3.66
N PRO A 54 36.33 -4.89 -4.96
CA PRO A 54 37.73 -4.94 -5.36
C PRO A 54 38.52 -3.66 -5.02
N ASP A 55 39.65 -3.81 -4.31
CA ASP A 55 40.47 -2.70 -3.82
C ASP A 55 41.12 -1.87 -4.94
N TRP A 56 41.25 -2.38 -6.16
CA TRP A 56 41.78 -1.60 -7.28
C TRP A 56 40.91 -0.38 -7.62
N LEU A 57 39.63 -0.40 -7.24
CA LEU A 57 38.73 0.74 -7.38
C LEU A 57 39.22 1.95 -6.57
N LYS A 58 40.01 1.74 -5.51
CA LYS A 58 40.68 2.81 -4.76
C LYS A 58 41.50 3.73 -5.66
N ASN A 59 42.04 3.20 -6.76
CA ASN A 59 42.84 3.98 -7.71
C ASN A 59 42.00 4.67 -8.80
N GLN A 60 40.68 4.47 -8.85
CA GLN A 60 39.77 5.08 -9.83
C GLN A 60 39.22 6.42 -9.31
N THR A 61 40.10 7.40 -9.18
CA THR A 61 39.83 8.72 -8.58
C THR A 61 38.82 9.59 -9.34
N ASP A 62 38.57 9.28 -10.62
CA ASP A 62 37.65 10.05 -11.47
C ASP A 62 36.25 9.43 -11.51
N LEU A 63 36.04 8.33 -10.77
CA LEU A 63 34.80 7.57 -10.79
C LEU A 63 33.66 8.43 -10.23
N SER A 64 32.61 8.59 -11.01
CA SER A 64 31.39 9.31 -10.62
C SER A 64 30.17 8.39 -10.53
N PHE A 65 30.24 7.22 -11.17
CA PHE A 65 29.18 6.23 -11.23
C PHE A 65 29.76 4.83 -11.04
N LEU A 66 29.31 4.15 -10.00
CA LEU A 66 29.64 2.76 -9.73
C LEU A 66 28.37 1.94 -9.55
N ASP A 67 28.26 0.87 -10.32
CA ASP A 67 27.19 -0.12 -10.21
C ASP A 67 27.78 -1.53 -10.18
N LEU A 68 27.68 -2.17 -9.01
CA LEU A 68 28.07 -3.56 -8.78
C LEU A 68 26.87 -4.39 -8.29
N SER A 69 25.65 -3.96 -8.63
CA SER A 69 24.43 -4.62 -8.16
C SER A 69 24.28 -6.06 -8.68
N LEU A 70 23.39 -6.85 -8.05
CA LEU A 70 23.02 -8.20 -8.50
C LEU A 70 24.24 -9.14 -8.59
N ASN A 71 25.14 -9.08 -7.60
CA ASN A 71 26.33 -9.93 -7.52
C ASN A 71 26.30 -10.73 -6.20
N ARG A 72 27.43 -11.34 -5.83
CA ARG A 72 27.62 -12.10 -4.59
C ARG A 72 28.73 -11.48 -3.75
N LEU A 73 28.89 -10.16 -3.83
CA LEU A 73 29.92 -9.44 -3.09
C LEU A 73 29.63 -9.50 -1.60
N GLU A 74 30.67 -9.66 -0.80
CA GLU A 74 30.63 -9.80 0.65
C GLU A 74 31.58 -8.81 1.35
N GLY A 75 31.61 -8.85 2.68
CA GLY A 75 32.41 -7.93 3.48
C GLY A 75 31.73 -6.57 3.65
N SER A 76 32.43 -5.63 4.30
CA SER A 76 31.87 -4.33 4.65
C SER A 76 31.98 -3.29 3.55
N PHE A 77 31.17 -2.23 3.66
CA PHE A 77 31.33 -1.03 2.83
C PHE A 77 32.71 -0.41 3.12
N PRO A 78 33.64 -0.38 2.14
CA PRO A 78 34.99 0.09 2.41
C PRO A 78 35.03 1.60 2.64
N LYS A 79 35.72 2.05 3.70
CA LYS A 79 35.90 3.49 3.98
C LYS A 79 36.51 4.24 2.78
N TRP A 80 37.48 3.62 2.11
CA TRP A 80 38.13 4.22 0.93
C TRP A 80 37.13 4.50 -0.20
N LEU A 81 36.04 3.73 -0.31
CA LEU A 81 35.02 3.92 -1.33
C LEU A 81 34.16 5.16 -1.03
N ALA A 82 33.87 5.40 0.25
CA ALA A 82 33.21 6.64 0.70
C ALA A 82 34.08 7.87 0.40
N ASP A 83 35.39 7.74 0.57
CA ASP A 83 36.35 8.85 0.41
C ASP A 83 36.60 9.24 -1.06
N LEU A 84 36.19 8.42 -2.05
CA LEU A 84 36.27 8.73 -3.49
C LEU A 84 35.27 9.81 -3.95
N LYS A 85 34.34 10.25 -3.08
CA LYS A 85 33.37 11.32 -3.35
C LYS A 85 32.59 11.13 -4.66
N MET A 86 32.13 9.90 -4.90
CA MET A 86 31.35 9.53 -6.07
C MET A 86 29.94 10.14 -6.06
N GLY A 87 29.31 10.20 -7.23
CA GLY A 87 27.95 10.68 -7.38
C GLY A 87 26.87 9.60 -7.25
N ASN A 88 27.14 8.41 -7.78
CA ASN A 88 26.18 7.31 -7.78
C ASN A 88 26.88 6.04 -7.35
N ILE A 89 26.37 5.42 -6.29
CA ILE A 89 26.86 4.15 -5.76
C ILE A 89 25.68 3.19 -5.69
N ILE A 90 25.71 2.15 -6.52
CA ILE A 90 24.66 1.14 -6.62
C ILE A 90 25.30 -0.23 -6.31
N LEU A 91 24.97 -0.77 -5.14
CA LEU A 91 25.48 -2.04 -4.62
C LEU A 91 24.35 -2.98 -4.18
N SER A 92 23.11 -2.69 -4.56
CA SER A 92 21.95 -3.51 -4.23
C SER A 92 22.09 -4.96 -4.68
N ASP A 93 21.40 -5.88 -4.00
CA ASP A 93 21.39 -7.31 -4.35
C ASP A 93 22.79 -7.93 -4.27
N ASN A 94 23.38 -7.89 -3.07
CA ASN A 94 24.66 -8.51 -2.75
C ASN A 94 24.58 -9.15 -1.34
N ARG A 95 25.72 -9.52 -0.75
CA ARG A 95 25.85 -10.06 0.62
C ARG A 95 26.74 -9.15 1.49
N LEU A 96 26.79 -7.85 1.17
CA LEU A 96 27.60 -6.87 1.89
C LEU A 96 27.05 -6.69 3.32
N SER A 97 27.93 -6.46 4.28
CA SER A 97 27.56 -6.45 5.71
C SER A 97 28.26 -5.34 6.50
N GLY A 98 28.06 -5.33 7.82
CA GLY A 98 28.64 -4.31 8.70
C GLY A 98 27.94 -2.95 8.59
N SER A 99 28.49 -1.94 9.27
CA SER A 99 27.92 -0.59 9.31
C SER A 99 28.40 0.30 8.17
N LEU A 100 27.62 1.34 7.88
CA LEU A 100 28.02 2.37 6.93
C LEU A 100 28.98 3.37 7.58
N PRO A 101 30.10 3.72 6.92
CA PRO A 101 31.02 4.71 7.45
C PRO A 101 30.38 6.12 7.41
N PRO A 102 30.50 6.94 8.47
CA PRO A 102 29.95 8.30 8.48
C PRO A 102 30.43 9.19 7.33
N SER A 103 31.68 9.01 6.85
CA SER A 103 32.26 9.79 5.75
C SER A 103 31.51 9.62 4.43
N LEU A 104 30.74 8.54 4.25
CA LEU A 104 29.88 8.32 3.08
C LEU A 104 28.88 9.46 2.88
N PHE A 105 28.31 9.95 3.98
CA PHE A 105 27.28 10.99 3.95
C PHE A 105 27.85 12.42 4.04
N GLN A 106 29.16 12.57 4.11
CA GLN A 106 29.82 13.89 4.09
C GLN A 106 30.20 14.34 2.67
N SER A 107 29.92 13.50 1.67
CA SER A 107 30.17 13.82 0.26
C SER A 107 29.00 14.59 -0.33
N LEU A 108 29.20 15.88 -0.58
CA LEU A 108 28.24 16.73 -1.32
C LEU A 108 28.07 16.33 -2.80
N ARG A 109 28.88 15.39 -3.30
CA ARG A 109 28.76 14.87 -4.66
C ARG A 109 27.78 13.70 -4.73
N LEU A 110 27.47 13.03 -3.61
CA LEU A 110 26.67 11.82 -3.60
C LEU A 110 25.19 12.14 -3.84
N PHE A 111 24.66 11.74 -4.99
CA PHE A 111 23.27 11.95 -5.40
C PHE A 111 22.42 10.69 -5.27
N VAL A 112 22.99 9.51 -5.53
CA VAL A 112 22.29 8.23 -5.47
C VAL A 112 23.11 7.24 -4.65
N LEU A 113 22.49 6.71 -3.60
CA LEU A 113 23.01 5.60 -2.82
C LEU A 113 21.95 4.50 -2.77
N ALA A 114 22.22 3.38 -3.44
CA ALA A 114 21.33 2.22 -3.47
C ALA A 114 22.07 0.98 -2.95
N LEU A 115 21.68 0.55 -1.75
CA LEU A 115 22.28 -0.56 -1.00
C LEU A 115 21.25 -1.65 -0.63
N SER A 116 20.03 -1.57 -1.16
CA SER A 116 18.94 -2.50 -0.82
C SER A 116 19.31 -3.97 -1.01
N ARG A 117 18.69 -4.88 -0.26
CA ARG A 117 18.89 -6.34 -0.35
C ARG A 117 20.36 -6.72 -0.13
N ASN A 118 20.83 -6.45 1.08
CA ASN A 118 22.16 -6.79 1.59
C ASN A 118 22.04 -7.20 3.08
N ASN A 119 23.17 -7.35 3.76
CA ASN A 119 23.28 -7.69 5.18
C ASN A 119 23.85 -6.53 6.01
N PHE A 120 23.75 -5.27 5.56
CA PHE A 120 24.23 -4.11 6.32
C PHE A 120 23.51 -4.00 7.66
N SER A 121 24.21 -3.56 8.70
CA SER A 121 23.70 -3.51 10.07
C SER A 121 24.20 -2.30 10.85
N GLY A 122 23.73 -2.15 12.08
CA GLY A 122 24.02 -0.98 12.91
C GLY A 122 23.13 0.20 12.57
N HIS A 123 23.52 1.39 13.01
CA HIS A 123 22.71 2.60 12.87
C HIS A 123 22.96 3.31 11.55
N ILE A 124 21.96 4.03 11.05
CA ILE A 124 22.16 5.04 10.01
C ILE A 124 23.02 6.17 10.63
N PRO A 125 24.17 6.53 10.05
CA PRO A 125 25.05 7.56 10.63
C PRO A 125 24.35 8.92 10.81
N ASN A 126 24.62 9.60 11.91
CA ASN A 126 24.07 10.95 12.17
C ASN A 126 24.48 12.00 11.12
N THR A 127 25.58 11.74 10.38
CA THR A 127 26.04 12.55 9.25
C THR A 127 25.16 12.42 8.01
N VAL A 128 24.11 11.56 8.01
CA VAL A 128 23.20 11.37 6.86
C VAL A 128 22.64 12.68 6.32
N GLY A 129 22.42 13.68 7.19
CA GLY A 129 21.95 15.01 6.80
C GLY A 129 22.97 15.95 6.16
N GLU A 130 24.26 15.60 6.12
CA GLU A 130 25.34 16.43 5.58
C GLU A 130 25.55 16.25 4.06
N THR A 131 24.74 15.40 3.43
CA THR A 131 24.85 15.02 2.02
C THR A 131 23.93 15.83 1.10
N SER A 132 24.04 15.59 -0.21
CA SER A 132 23.15 16.15 -1.24
C SER A 132 22.38 15.05 -2.00
N LEU A 133 22.03 13.99 -1.29
CA LEU A 133 21.31 12.83 -1.83
C LEU A 133 19.96 13.25 -2.43
N MET A 134 19.66 12.63 -3.57
CA MET A 134 18.35 12.65 -4.19
C MET A 134 17.64 11.31 -4.01
N ILE A 135 18.39 10.20 -3.95
CA ILE A 135 17.84 8.85 -3.80
C ILE A 135 18.66 8.10 -2.76
N LEU A 136 17.99 7.65 -1.70
CA LEU A 136 18.55 6.79 -0.66
C LEU A 136 17.71 5.52 -0.55
N LYS A 137 18.28 4.38 -0.94
CA LYS A 137 17.62 3.07 -0.86
C LYS A 137 18.43 2.11 0.00
N LEU A 138 17.92 1.81 1.19
CA LEU A 138 18.53 0.93 2.19
C LEU A 138 17.63 -0.27 2.54
N SER A 139 16.57 -0.50 1.77
CA SER A 139 15.57 -1.53 2.06
C SER A 139 16.12 -2.95 2.14
N GLU A 140 15.48 -3.82 2.91
CA GLU A 140 15.88 -5.22 3.05
C GLU A 140 17.34 -5.36 3.51
N ASN A 141 17.62 -4.81 4.69
CA ASN A 141 18.90 -4.89 5.41
C ASN A 141 18.63 -5.14 6.91
N ASN A 142 19.66 -5.07 7.73
CA ASN A 142 19.59 -5.24 9.20
C ASN A 142 19.88 -3.91 9.95
N PHE A 143 19.58 -2.75 9.36
CA PHE A 143 19.77 -1.47 10.05
C PHE A 143 18.85 -1.39 11.27
N SER A 144 19.34 -0.83 12.38
CA SER A 144 18.66 -0.79 13.66
C SER A 144 18.76 0.56 14.34
N GLY A 145 17.92 0.76 15.36
CA GLY A 145 17.86 2.00 16.14
C GLY A 145 17.13 3.11 15.41
N SER A 146 17.19 4.33 15.95
CA SER A 146 16.43 5.45 15.40
C SER A 146 17.04 6.05 14.15
N VAL A 147 16.18 6.56 13.26
CA VAL A 147 16.60 7.35 12.11
C VAL A 147 17.05 8.73 12.60
N PRO A 148 18.27 9.18 12.30
CA PRO A 148 18.75 10.48 12.73
C PRO A 148 17.86 11.62 12.22
N LYS A 149 17.48 12.56 13.09
CA LYS A 149 16.67 13.73 12.73
C LYS A 149 17.28 14.55 11.59
N SER A 150 18.62 14.52 11.45
CA SER A 150 19.35 15.19 10.38
C SER A 150 18.97 14.71 8.98
N ILE A 151 18.36 13.53 8.81
CA ILE A 151 17.87 13.08 7.50
C ILE A 151 16.86 14.06 6.88
N ALA A 152 16.11 14.77 7.73
CA ALA A 152 15.15 15.79 7.30
C ALA A 152 15.82 17.04 6.71
N ASN A 153 17.13 17.22 6.93
CA ASN A 153 17.88 18.36 6.39
C ASN A 153 18.28 18.16 4.92
N ILE A 154 18.07 16.96 4.35
CA ILE A 154 18.43 16.65 2.96
C ILE A 154 17.36 17.21 2.03
N TYR A 155 17.41 18.52 1.77
CA TYR A 155 16.40 19.24 0.99
C TYR A 155 16.15 18.66 -0.42
N ARG A 156 17.16 18.01 -1.04
CA ARG A 156 17.06 17.42 -2.39
C ARG A 156 16.55 15.99 -2.42
N LEU A 157 16.30 15.38 -1.27
CA LEU A 157 15.90 13.97 -1.20
C LEU A 157 14.54 13.82 -1.88
N LEU A 158 14.48 13.05 -2.97
CA LEU A 158 13.27 12.76 -3.72
C LEU A 158 12.68 11.40 -3.33
N TRP A 159 13.54 10.42 -3.07
CA TRP A 159 13.15 9.05 -2.75
C TRP A 159 13.96 8.52 -1.58
N LEU A 160 13.25 8.21 -0.50
CA LEU A 160 13.76 7.52 0.67
C LEU A 160 13.08 6.16 0.82
N ASP A 161 13.85 5.08 0.75
CA ASP A 161 13.36 3.72 1.00
C ASP A 161 14.22 3.07 2.08
N LEU A 162 13.64 2.91 3.27
CA LEU A 162 14.21 2.27 4.45
C LEU A 162 13.44 1.00 4.85
N SER A 163 12.56 0.51 3.97
CA SER A 163 11.64 -0.58 4.28
C SER A 163 12.34 -1.88 4.66
N LYS A 164 11.68 -2.76 5.42
CA LYS A 164 12.19 -4.09 5.79
C LYS A 164 13.56 -4.03 6.46
N ASN A 165 13.64 -3.29 7.55
CA ASN A 165 14.80 -3.19 8.44
C ASN A 165 14.34 -3.42 9.90
N LYS A 166 15.19 -3.08 10.88
CA LYS A 166 14.90 -3.11 12.32
C LYS A 166 14.95 -1.69 12.94
N LEU A 167 14.62 -0.68 12.13
CA LEU A 167 14.65 0.71 12.56
C LEU A 167 13.50 0.98 13.54
N SER A 168 13.75 1.78 14.56
CA SER A 168 12.80 1.99 15.67
C SER A 168 12.72 3.44 16.14
N GLY A 169 11.86 3.71 17.12
CA GLY A 169 11.62 5.07 17.63
C GLY A 169 10.74 5.90 16.69
N GLU A 170 10.68 7.22 16.94
CA GLU A 170 9.89 8.14 16.12
C GLU A 170 10.58 8.44 14.78
N PHE A 171 9.78 8.56 13.73
CA PHE A 171 10.28 8.97 12.43
C PHE A 171 10.46 10.51 12.34
N PRO A 172 11.56 11.04 11.79
CA PRO A 172 11.80 12.48 11.68
C PRO A 172 10.72 13.23 10.88
N ARG A 173 10.44 14.47 11.29
CA ARG A 173 9.53 15.39 10.60
C ARG A 173 10.27 16.16 9.51
N PHE A 174 9.70 16.22 8.32
CA PHE A 174 10.24 16.99 7.20
C PHE A 174 9.54 18.35 7.11
N SER A 175 10.29 19.37 6.69
CA SER A 175 9.74 20.69 6.41
C SER A 175 8.90 20.69 5.13
N GLN A 176 8.01 21.67 5.00
CA GLN A 176 7.09 21.77 3.85
C GLN A 176 7.80 22.03 2.51
N ASP A 177 9.01 22.59 2.53
CA ASP A 177 9.87 22.84 1.37
C ASP A 177 10.73 21.62 0.97
N SER A 178 10.67 20.52 1.74
CA SER A 178 11.30 19.26 1.37
C SER A 178 10.83 18.79 -0.02
N LEU A 179 11.75 18.28 -0.83
CA LEU A 179 11.45 17.70 -2.14
C LEU A 179 11.08 16.21 -2.08
N LEU A 180 10.92 15.64 -0.88
CA LEU A 180 10.59 14.23 -0.71
C LEU A 180 9.27 13.90 -1.41
N ALA A 181 9.35 13.05 -2.43
CA ALA A 181 8.20 12.63 -3.22
C ALA A 181 7.75 11.21 -2.85
N LEU A 182 8.70 10.32 -2.60
CA LEU A 182 8.46 8.90 -2.32
C LEU A 182 9.13 8.51 -0.99
N LEU A 183 8.31 8.07 -0.04
CA LEU A 183 8.77 7.49 1.21
C LEU A 183 8.26 6.05 1.33
N ASP A 184 9.18 5.13 1.58
CA ASP A 184 8.85 3.79 2.05
C ASP A 184 9.66 3.47 3.31
N ILE A 185 8.97 3.36 4.44
CA ILE A 185 9.52 2.99 5.75
C ILE A 185 8.82 1.76 6.31
N SER A 186 8.11 1.03 5.46
CA SER A 186 7.30 -0.11 5.86
C SER A 186 8.12 -1.25 6.45
N SER A 187 7.49 -2.13 7.21
CA SER A 187 8.13 -3.33 7.79
C SER A 187 9.36 -2.98 8.64
N ASN A 188 9.14 -2.17 9.68
CA ASN A 188 10.15 -1.77 10.65
C ASN A 188 9.53 -1.81 12.07
N GLU A 189 10.22 -1.24 13.05
CA GLU A 189 9.79 -1.15 14.45
C GLU A 189 9.50 0.31 14.85
N PHE A 190 9.16 1.19 13.90
CA PHE A 190 8.87 2.61 14.19
C PHE A 190 7.66 2.74 15.11
N SER A 191 7.70 3.71 16.01
CA SER A 191 6.69 3.93 17.05
C SER A 191 6.37 5.42 17.22
N GLY A 192 5.41 5.73 18.09
CA GLY A 192 4.92 7.10 18.29
C GLY A 192 3.79 7.44 17.31
N ASP A 193 3.46 8.71 17.19
CA ASP A 193 2.42 9.16 16.27
C ASP A 193 2.83 8.96 14.81
N VAL A 194 1.85 8.75 13.93
CA VAL A 194 2.08 8.68 12.49
C VAL A 194 2.70 10.00 12.02
N PRO A 195 3.89 9.98 11.36
CA PRO A 195 4.47 11.20 10.84
C PRO A 195 3.61 11.71 9.67
N ALA A 196 3.17 12.97 9.75
CA ALA A 196 2.38 13.63 8.71
C ALA A 196 2.97 14.97 8.25
N SER A 197 4.11 15.38 8.84
CA SER A 197 4.86 16.56 8.41
C SER A 197 5.82 16.20 7.29
N PHE A 198 5.38 16.44 6.05
CA PHE A 198 6.18 16.22 4.83
C PHE A 198 6.14 17.42 3.89
N GLY A 199 7.00 17.38 2.87
CA GLY A 199 7.04 18.37 1.81
C GLY A 199 5.75 18.39 0.99
N LEU A 200 5.39 19.55 0.44
CA LEU A 200 4.17 19.69 -0.36
C LEU A 200 4.17 18.77 -1.60
N ASN A 201 5.35 18.44 -2.14
CA ASN A 201 5.54 17.57 -3.31
C ASN A 201 5.44 16.07 -3.00
N THR A 202 5.06 15.68 -1.78
CA THR A 202 4.94 14.28 -1.39
C THR A 202 3.83 13.61 -2.19
N VAL A 203 4.17 12.51 -2.88
CA VAL A 203 3.25 11.75 -3.73
C VAL A 203 2.88 10.41 -3.10
N SER A 204 3.82 9.75 -2.45
CA SER A 204 3.62 8.40 -1.91
C SER A 204 4.24 8.26 -0.53
N LEU A 205 3.43 7.80 0.41
CA LEU A 205 3.80 7.50 1.78
C LEU A 205 3.41 6.05 2.10
N ILE A 206 4.41 5.19 2.23
CA ILE A 206 4.25 3.77 2.58
C ILE A 206 4.90 3.56 3.95
N MET A 207 4.06 3.36 4.96
CA MET A 207 4.45 3.31 6.37
C MET A 207 3.88 2.08 7.09
N SER A 208 3.38 1.12 6.32
CA SER A 208 2.73 -0.09 6.81
C SER A 208 3.65 -1.02 7.58
N ARG A 209 3.08 -1.91 8.41
CA ARG A 209 3.81 -2.91 9.21
C ARG A 209 4.84 -2.25 10.14
N ASN A 210 4.34 -1.40 11.03
CA ASN A 210 5.12 -0.71 12.06
C ASN A 210 4.34 -0.71 13.40
N ASN A 211 4.84 0.01 14.40
CA ASN A 211 4.18 0.23 15.68
C ASN A 211 3.65 1.66 15.84
N PHE A 212 3.31 2.37 14.75
CA PHE A 212 2.73 3.71 14.85
C PHE A 212 1.38 3.65 15.58
N SER A 213 1.14 4.61 16.46
CA SER A 213 -0.05 4.70 17.31
C SER A 213 -0.65 6.10 17.25
N GLY A 214 -1.58 6.40 18.17
CA GLY A 214 -2.29 7.68 18.17
C GLY A 214 -3.45 7.69 17.19
N GLU A 215 -3.99 8.87 16.92
CA GLU A 215 -5.09 9.06 15.97
C GLU A 215 -4.59 9.29 14.54
N PHE A 216 -5.47 9.12 13.56
CA PHE A 216 -5.18 9.49 12.18
C PHE A 216 -4.97 11.00 12.07
N ALA A 217 -3.81 11.43 11.56
CA ALA A 217 -3.37 12.82 11.61
C ALA A 217 -4.08 13.74 10.59
N GLU A 218 -4.61 14.88 11.04
CA GLU A 218 -5.25 15.88 10.17
C GLU A 218 -4.24 16.56 9.24
N GLU A 219 -2.96 16.57 9.57
CA GLU A 219 -1.90 17.20 8.77
C GLU A 219 -1.76 16.60 7.37
N PHE A 220 -2.24 15.37 7.13
CA PHE A 220 -2.30 14.79 5.78
C PHE A 220 -3.14 15.62 4.80
N THR A 221 -4.09 16.42 5.30
CA THR A 221 -4.87 17.38 4.48
C THR A 221 -4.00 18.44 3.79
N LYS A 222 -2.78 18.67 4.27
CA LYS A 222 -1.84 19.66 3.71
C LYS A 222 -1.04 19.12 2.51
N LEU A 223 -1.06 17.81 2.24
CA LEU A 223 -0.20 17.17 1.22
C LEU A 223 -0.88 17.16 -0.15
N SER A 224 -0.95 18.31 -0.83
CA SER A 224 -1.78 18.52 -2.03
C SER A 224 -1.55 17.52 -3.19
N PHE A 225 -0.37 16.91 -3.28
CA PHE A 225 -0.02 15.96 -4.34
C PHE A 225 -0.06 14.49 -3.90
N LEU A 226 -0.48 14.19 -2.67
CA LEU A 226 -0.49 12.82 -2.14
C LEU A 226 -1.46 11.94 -2.91
N LYS A 227 -0.93 10.87 -3.50
CA LYS A 227 -1.68 9.86 -4.25
C LYS A 227 -1.80 8.54 -3.51
N HIS A 228 -0.82 8.20 -2.70
CA HIS A 228 -0.74 6.91 -2.05
C HIS A 228 -0.43 7.10 -0.57
N LEU A 229 -1.37 6.68 0.28
CA LEU A 229 -1.20 6.64 1.73
C LEU A 229 -1.47 5.22 2.21
N ASP A 230 -0.41 4.53 2.61
CA ASP A 230 -0.48 3.18 3.14
C ASP A 230 0.04 3.11 4.58
N LEU A 231 -0.88 2.83 5.49
CA LEU A 231 -0.68 2.76 6.93
C LEU A 231 -1.14 1.41 7.52
N HIS A 232 -1.32 0.38 6.68
CA HIS A 232 -1.80 -0.92 7.16
C HIS A 232 -0.87 -1.57 8.19
N ASP A 233 -1.41 -2.48 9.01
CA ASP A 233 -0.67 -3.20 10.04
C ASP A 233 0.08 -2.23 10.99
N ASN A 234 -0.67 -1.37 11.68
CA ASN A 234 -0.18 -0.45 12.71
C ASN A 234 -1.12 -0.49 13.94
N LYS A 235 -0.96 0.45 14.87
CA LYS A 235 -1.78 0.59 16.10
C LYS A 235 -2.54 1.91 16.11
N ILE A 236 -2.91 2.43 14.93
CA ILE A 236 -3.65 3.68 14.79
C ILE A 236 -5.05 3.46 15.38
N SER A 237 -5.47 4.36 16.24
CA SER A 237 -6.73 4.27 16.97
C SER A 237 -7.55 5.56 16.79
N GLY A 238 -8.59 5.73 17.59
CA GLY A 238 -9.49 6.87 17.49
C GLY A 238 -10.63 6.63 16.50
N MET A 239 -11.39 7.68 16.23
CA MET A 239 -12.54 7.62 15.35
C MET A 239 -12.11 7.74 13.88
N PHE A 240 -12.91 7.19 12.98
CA PHE A 240 -12.80 7.46 11.55
C PHE A 240 -12.83 8.98 11.31
N PRO A 241 -11.88 9.55 10.54
CA PRO A 241 -11.64 10.99 10.54
C PRO A 241 -12.81 11.79 9.96
N SER A 242 -13.39 12.69 10.76
CA SER A 242 -14.46 13.60 10.32
C SER A 242 -14.01 14.58 9.23
N PHE A 243 -12.70 14.74 9.05
CA PHE A 243 -12.08 15.58 8.04
C PHE A 243 -11.66 14.81 6.78
N ILE A 244 -12.14 13.58 6.57
CA ILE A 244 -11.77 12.75 5.41
C ILE A 244 -11.96 13.48 4.07
N SER A 245 -12.98 14.32 3.93
CA SER A 245 -13.25 15.14 2.72
C SER A 245 -12.19 16.21 2.44
N ARG A 246 -11.39 16.58 3.45
CA ARG A 246 -10.28 17.53 3.33
C ARG A 246 -8.97 16.86 2.95
N LEU A 247 -8.92 15.53 2.85
CA LEU A 247 -7.75 14.86 2.31
C LEU A 247 -7.52 15.28 0.85
N PRO A 248 -6.29 15.11 0.34
CA PRO A 248 -5.93 15.55 -1.00
C PRO A 248 -6.82 14.90 -2.07
N GLN A 249 -7.39 15.73 -2.95
CA GLN A 249 -8.24 15.27 -4.06
C GLN A 249 -7.47 14.45 -5.13
N SER A 250 -6.15 14.40 -5.00
CA SER A 250 -5.25 13.56 -5.77
C SER A 250 -5.12 12.14 -5.21
N LEU A 251 -5.68 11.84 -4.03
CA LEU A 251 -5.53 10.55 -3.35
C LEU A 251 -6.18 9.42 -4.17
N GLU A 252 -5.37 8.42 -4.53
CA GLU A 252 -5.76 7.25 -5.33
C GLU A 252 -5.80 5.98 -4.47
N VAL A 253 -4.94 5.88 -3.45
CA VAL A 253 -4.85 4.73 -2.54
C VAL A 253 -4.90 5.19 -1.10
N LEU A 254 -5.89 4.68 -0.36
CA LEU A 254 -6.00 4.82 1.09
C LEU A 254 -6.09 3.43 1.71
N SER A 255 -5.06 3.07 2.48
CA SER A 255 -4.97 1.79 3.17
C SER A 255 -4.75 2.03 4.67
N LEU A 256 -5.75 1.65 5.46
CA LEU A 256 -5.77 1.72 6.93
C LEU A 256 -6.06 0.34 7.55
N ARG A 257 -5.90 -0.73 6.75
CA ARG A 257 -6.15 -2.11 7.17
C ARG A 257 -5.41 -2.47 8.46
N ASN A 258 -6.02 -3.31 9.29
CA ASN A 258 -5.41 -3.87 10.49
C ASN A 258 -4.85 -2.78 11.41
N ASN A 259 -5.76 -1.98 11.92
CA ASN A 259 -5.55 -0.93 12.91
C ASN A 259 -6.66 -1.05 13.98
N SER A 260 -6.89 0.00 14.76
CA SER A 260 -7.89 0.05 15.84
C SER A 260 -8.87 1.22 15.67
N LEU A 261 -9.17 1.58 14.43
CA LEU A 261 -10.11 2.66 14.11
C LEU A 261 -11.54 2.27 14.49
N LYS A 262 -12.30 3.24 15.00
CA LYS A 262 -13.68 3.10 15.45
C LYS A 262 -14.62 4.07 14.75
N GLY A 263 -15.92 3.90 14.98
CA GLY A 263 -16.95 4.79 14.46
C GLY A 263 -17.32 4.49 13.01
N SER A 264 -18.25 5.28 12.49
CA SER A 264 -18.83 5.05 11.17
C SER A 264 -18.04 5.70 10.05
N ILE A 265 -18.02 5.04 8.90
CA ILE A 265 -17.53 5.63 7.64
C ILE A 265 -18.55 6.68 7.19
N THR A 266 -18.12 7.93 7.12
CA THR A 266 -19.00 9.05 6.74
C THR A 266 -19.23 9.11 5.24
N GLU A 267 -20.33 9.73 4.80
CA GLU A 267 -20.61 9.93 3.36
C GLU A 267 -19.55 10.81 2.67
N ASP A 268 -18.83 11.62 3.44
CA ASP A 268 -17.78 12.53 2.99
C ASP A 268 -16.61 11.83 2.28
N ILE A 269 -16.39 10.52 2.53
CA ILE A 269 -15.37 9.75 1.81
C ILE A 269 -15.63 9.74 0.30
N SER A 270 -16.90 9.85 -0.11
CA SER A 270 -17.30 9.90 -1.52
C SER A 270 -16.84 11.16 -2.26
N THR A 271 -16.40 12.19 -1.52
CA THR A 271 -15.83 13.41 -2.11
C THR A 271 -14.44 13.20 -2.69
N LEU A 272 -13.72 12.16 -2.27
CA LEU A 272 -12.39 11.80 -2.75
C LEU A 272 -12.49 11.03 -4.08
N THR A 273 -12.94 11.73 -5.12
CA THR A 273 -13.30 11.15 -6.44
C THR A 273 -12.14 10.53 -7.23
N SER A 274 -10.90 10.68 -6.78
CA SER A 274 -9.72 10.04 -7.39
C SER A 274 -9.42 8.66 -6.80
N LEU A 275 -10.10 8.23 -5.73
CA LEU A 275 -9.85 6.96 -5.06
C LEU A 275 -10.05 5.77 -6.00
N LYS A 276 -9.07 4.87 -5.96
CA LYS A 276 -9.03 3.59 -6.69
C LYS A 276 -8.99 2.40 -5.75
N VAL A 277 -8.33 2.57 -4.61
CA VAL A 277 -8.17 1.53 -3.60
C VAL A 277 -8.53 2.12 -2.24
N VAL A 278 -9.52 1.51 -1.60
CA VAL A 278 -9.92 1.78 -0.22
C VAL A 278 -9.87 0.47 0.53
N ASP A 279 -8.91 0.35 1.44
CA ASP A 279 -8.78 -0.80 2.33
C ASP A 279 -8.85 -0.34 3.79
N LEU A 280 -10.00 -0.60 4.42
CA LEU A 280 -10.28 -0.29 5.83
C LEU A 280 -10.54 -1.57 6.64
N SER A 281 -10.14 -2.73 6.12
CA SER A 281 -10.44 -4.02 6.74
C SER A 281 -9.72 -4.19 8.08
N GLU A 282 -10.16 -5.15 8.89
CA GLU A 282 -9.53 -5.48 10.18
C GLU A 282 -9.42 -4.24 11.10
N ASN A 283 -10.54 -3.59 11.35
CA ASN A 283 -10.65 -2.47 12.30
C ASN A 283 -11.86 -2.73 13.24
N SER A 284 -12.32 -1.70 13.94
CA SER A 284 -13.54 -1.73 14.76
C SER A 284 -14.54 -0.68 14.27
N LEU A 285 -14.64 -0.50 12.95
CA LEU A 285 -15.58 0.44 12.33
C LEU A 285 -17.00 -0.09 12.46
N ASP A 286 -17.95 0.81 12.74
CA ASP A 286 -19.35 0.49 13.00
C ASP A 286 -20.32 1.34 12.14
N GLY A 287 -21.58 1.41 12.55
CA GLY A 287 -22.61 2.16 11.83
C GLY A 287 -23.06 1.45 10.54
N THR A 288 -23.36 2.21 9.50
CA THR A 288 -23.88 1.70 8.22
C THR A 288 -22.98 2.08 7.06
N LEU A 289 -22.97 1.28 6.01
CA LEU A 289 -22.28 1.62 4.76
C LEU A 289 -22.89 2.90 4.13
N PRO A 290 -22.09 3.94 3.84
CA PRO A 290 -22.59 5.17 3.25
C PRO A 290 -23.06 4.94 1.82
N SER A 291 -24.29 5.34 1.51
CA SER A 291 -24.87 5.13 0.18
C SER A 291 -24.10 5.90 -0.91
N ASN A 292 -23.58 7.09 -0.61
CA ASN A 292 -22.84 7.90 -1.56
C ASN A 292 -21.48 7.30 -1.95
N LEU A 293 -20.97 6.28 -1.25
CA LEU A 293 -19.75 5.58 -1.66
C LEU A 293 -19.90 4.95 -3.05
N GLY A 294 -21.12 4.53 -3.40
CA GLY A 294 -21.47 4.05 -4.74
C GLY A 294 -21.32 5.09 -5.86
N ASN A 295 -21.14 6.37 -5.51
CA ASN A 295 -20.95 7.47 -6.46
C ASN A 295 -19.48 7.73 -6.81
N LEU A 296 -18.52 6.96 -6.28
CA LEU A 296 -17.09 6.99 -6.67
C LEU A 296 -16.86 6.38 -8.07
N THR A 297 -17.69 6.77 -9.04
CA THR A 297 -17.77 6.21 -10.38
C THR A 297 -16.80 6.87 -11.37
N GLY A 298 -16.10 7.91 -10.92
CA GLY A 298 -15.31 8.79 -11.78
C GLY A 298 -16.23 9.81 -12.43
N MET A 299 -16.22 11.04 -11.90
CA MET A 299 -16.86 12.16 -12.60
C MET A 299 -16.12 12.41 -13.91
N VAL A 300 -16.64 11.89 -15.02
CA VAL A 300 -16.33 12.41 -16.36
C VAL A 300 -17.26 13.59 -16.60
N GLN A 301 -16.97 14.71 -15.95
CA GLN A 301 -17.37 16.01 -16.46
C GLN A 301 -16.10 16.79 -16.76
N LEU A 302 -15.48 16.46 -17.90
CA LEU A 302 -14.71 17.46 -18.61
C LEU A 302 -15.59 17.95 -19.76
N PRO A 303 -15.84 19.27 -19.88
CA PRO A 303 -16.44 19.82 -21.07
C PRO A 303 -15.54 19.49 -22.28
N LEU A 304 -16.21 19.21 -23.39
CA LEU A 304 -15.66 18.79 -24.68
C LEU A 304 -14.43 19.62 -25.09
N GLN A 305 -13.24 19.00 -25.06
CA GLN A 305 -12.12 19.10 -26.03
C GLN A 305 -10.78 18.84 -25.33
N GLU A 306 -10.43 17.56 -25.17
CA GLU A 306 -9.05 17.06 -25.31
C GLU A 306 -9.07 15.53 -25.12
N GLN A 307 -9.47 14.82 -26.18
CA GLN A 307 -9.24 13.39 -26.29
C GLN A 307 -8.05 13.15 -27.20
N ALA A 308 -6.91 12.83 -26.61
CA ALA A 308 -5.98 11.80 -27.09
C ALA A 308 -4.83 11.66 -26.08
N THR A 309 -4.65 10.46 -25.52
CA THR A 309 -3.55 10.02 -24.63
C THR A 309 -3.69 10.27 -23.12
N ARG A 310 -4.63 9.55 -22.48
CA ARG A 310 -4.44 8.81 -21.20
C ARG A 310 -5.80 8.33 -20.65
N SER A 311 -6.19 7.09 -20.94
CA SER A 311 -7.27 6.42 -20.21
C SER A 311 -6.77 6.01 -18.82
N ASN A 312 -6.63 6.97 -17.91
CA ASN A 312 -6.44 6.68 -16.50
C ASN A 312 -7.81 6.89 -15.84
N LEU A 313 -8.66 5.85 -15.88
CA LEU A 313 -10.01 5.91 -15.31
C LEU A 313 -9.92 6.19 -13.80
N LYS A 314 -10.63 7.22 -13.34
CA LYS A 314 -10.72 7.66 -11.94
C LYS A 314 -11.77 6.87 -11.14
N SER A 315 -11.86 5.57 -11.38
CA SER A 315 -12.93 4.74 -10.82
C SER A 315 -12.38 3.81 -9.76
N LEU A 316 -13.18 3.58 -8.71
CA LEU A 316 -12.83 2.66 -7.63
C LEU A 316 -12.69 1.22 -8.16
N LYS A 317 -11.57 0.57 -7.83
CA LYS A 317 -11.24 -0.81 -8.25
C LYS A 317 -11.28 -1.80 -7.09
N LEU A 318 -10.86 -1.37 -5.90
CA LEU A 318 -10.83 -2.20 -4.70
C LEU A 318 -11.54 -1.48 -3.56
N LEU A 319 -12.56 -2.14 -3.01
CA LEU A 319 -13.20 -1.75 -1.76
C LEU A 319 -13.16 -2.94 -0.80
N ASN A 320 -12.35 -2.82 0.25
CA ASN A 320 -12.26 -3.83 1.30
C ASN A 320 -12.62 -3.20 2.65
N LEU A 321 -13.70 -3.69 3.25
CA LEU A 321 -14.23 -3.27 4.54
C LEU A 321 -14.40 -4.47 5.49
N SER A 322 -13.79 -5.61 5.17
CA SER A 322 -14.00 -6.84 5.93
C SER A 322 -13.45 -6.78 7.35
N HIS A 323 -13.90 -7.70 8.22
CA HIS A 323 -13.46 -7.77 9.62
C HIS A 323 -13.65 -6.43 10.36
N ASN A 324 -14.90 -5.98 10.42
CA ASN A 324 -15.34 -4.80 11.15
C ASN A 324 -16.69 -5.09 11.84
N ASP A 325 -17.29 -4.08 12.48
CA ASP A 325 -18.58 -4.18 13.15
C ASP A 325 -19.74 -3.55 12.34
N ILE A 326 -19.54 -3.29 11.04
CA ILE A 326 -20.47 -2.54 10.18
C ILE A 326 -21.81 -3.26 10.06
N SER A 327 -22.90 -2.52 10.19
CA SER A 327 -24.28 -3.00 10.20
C SER A 327 -25.12 -2.36 9.09
N GLY A 328 -26.45 -2.54 9.13
CA GLY A 328 -27.35 -2.06 8.08
C GLY A 328 -27.33 -2.95 6.85
N SER A 329 -27.71 -2.42 5.69
CA SER A 329 -27.75 -3.17 4.42
C SER A 329 -26.67 -2.71 3.45
N ILE A 330 -26.26 -3.59 2.53
CA ILE A 330 -25.43 -3.19 1.38
C ILE A 330 -26.24 -2.18 0.54
N PRO A 331 -25.73 -0.95 0.29
CA PRO A 331 -26.47 0.06 -0.47
C PRO A 331 -26.69 -0.32 -1.93
N GLN A 332 -27.86 0.00 -2.49
CA GLN A 332 -28.13 -0.24 -3.91
C GLN A 332 -27.19 0.55 -4.84
N SER A 333 -26.73 1.71 -4.39
CA SER A 333 -25.79 2.58 -5.09
C SER A 333 -24.43 1.93 -5.35
N PHE A 334 -24.05 0.86 -4.63
CA PHE A 334 -22.80 0.14 -4.91
C PHE A 334 -22.77 -0.43 -6.32
N GLY A 335 -23.92 -0.72 -6.93
CA GLY A 335 -24.01 -1.07 -8.35
C GLY A 335 -23.59 0.04 -9.32
N GLY A 336 -23.33 1.27 -8.86
CA GLY A 336 -22.72 2.34 -9.65
C GLY A 336 -21.21 2.18 -9.83
N LEU A 337 -20.54 1.37 -9.00
CA LEU A 337 -19.09 1.15 -9.04
C LEU A 337 -18.69 0.20 -10.19
N GLU A 338 -19.10 0.48 -11.42
CA GLU A 338 -19.02 -0.44 -12.56
C GLU A 338 -17.61 -0.96 -12.89
N LYS A 339 -16.56 -0.28 -12.41
CA LYS A 339 -15.14 -0.66 -12.58
C LYS A 339 -14.52 -1.33 -11.35
N LEU A 340 -15.34 -1.69 -10.36
CA LEU A 340 -14.90 -2.40 -9.18
C LEU A 340 -14.51 -3.83 -9.55
N GLU A 341 -13.28 -4.20 -9.21
CA GLU A 341 -12.66 -5.51 -9.44
C GLU A 341 -12.75 -6.38 -8.18
N ILE A 342 -12.65 -5.75 -7.00
CA ILE A 342 -12.67 -6.44 -5.70
C ILE A 342 -13.65 -5.74 -4.75
N LEU A 343 -14.62 -6.50 -4.24
CA LEU A 343 -15.52 -6.10 -3.16
C LEU A 343 -15.47 -7.13 -2.04
N ASP A 344 -14.89 -6.76 -0.90
CA ASP A 344 -14.91 -7.58 0.31
C ASP A 344 -15.57 -6.81 1.45
N VAL A 345 -16.71 -7.32 1.91
CA VAL A 345 -17.44 -6.82 3.10
C VAL A 345 -17.73 -7.96 4.07
N SER A 346 -16.95 -9.04 3.99
CA SER A 346 -17.08 -10.21 4.84
C SER A 346 -16.79 -9.89 6.32
N TYR A 347 -17.19 -10.78 7.23
CA TYR A 347 -16.93 -10.62 8.67
C TYR A 347 -17.41 -9.27 9.21
N ASN A 348 -18.70 -9.00 9.04
CA ASN A 348 -19.39 -7.80 9.50
C ASN A 348 -20.78 -8.16 10.06
N ASN A 349 -21.55 -7.14 10.44
CA ASN A 349 -22.92 -7.27 10.91
C ASN A 349 -23.97 -6.89 9.84
N LEU A 350 -23.63 -6.94 8.55
CA LEU A 350 -24.52 -6.53 7.46
C LEU A 350 -25.74 -7.43 7.37
N SER A 351 -26.88 -6.86 7.01
CA SER A 351 -28.20 -7.47 7.01
C SER A 351 -29.02 -7.07 5.78
N GLY A 352 -30.26 -7.54 5.68
CA GLY A 352 -31.11 -7.26 4.52
C GLY A 352 -30.76 -8.13 3.32
N LYS A 353 -31.14 -7.68 2.11
CA LYS A 353 -30.92 -8.42 0.86
C LYS A 353 -29.65 -7.95 0.16
N ILE A 354 -29.00 -8.83 -0.59
CA ILE A 354 -27.99 -8.41 -1.57
C ILE A 354 -28.71 -7.59 -2.66
N PRO A 355 -28.29 -6.34 -2.95
CA PRO A 355 -28.92 -5.50 -3.94
C PRO A 355 -28.85 -6.11 -5.34
N GLN A 356 -29.97 -6.12 -6.07
CA GLN A 356 -29.99 -6.58 -7.45
C GLN A 356 -29.02 -5.76 -8.31
N THR A 357 -28.86 -4.46 -8.04
CA THR A 357 -27.98 -3.55 -8.78
C THR A 357 -26.52 -3.98 -8.86
N LEU A 358 -26.05 -4.88 -7.99
CA LEU A 358 -24.68 -5.43 -8.07
C LEU A 358 -24.41 -6.19 -9.39
N PHE A 359 -25.42 -6.57 -10.16
CA PHE A 359 -25.21 -7.14 -11.51
C PHE A 359 -24.45 -6.20 -12.46
N ARG A 360 -24.46 -4.89 -12.18
CA ARG A 360 -23.78 -3.85 -12.97
C ARG A 360 -22.27 -3.83 -12.76
N LEU A 361 -21.75 -4.51 -11.74
CA LEU A 361 -20.32 -4.63 -11.48
C LEU A 361 -19.67 -5.60 -12.48
N SER A 362 -19.56 -5.18 -13.74
CA SER A 362 -19.15 -6.05 -14.85
C SER A 362 -17.69 -6.50 -14.78
N GLU A 363 -16.85 -5.74 -14.07
CA GLU A 363 -15.41 -6.04 -13.90
C GLU A 363 -15.10 -6.81 -12.60
N LEU A 364 -16.12 -7.16 -11.81
CA LEU A 364 -15.93 -7.76 -10.49
C LEU A 364 -15.37 -9.17 -10.60
N ASP A 365 -14.15 -9.37 -10.10
CA ASP A 365 -13.44 -10.65 -10.10
C ASP A 365 -13.52 -11.33 -8.72
N VAL A 366 -13.38 -10.53 -7.65
CA VAL A 366 -13.42 -11.03 -6.27
C VAL A 366 -14.60 -10.40 -5.52
N LEU A 367 -15.46 -11.26 -4.98
CA LEU A 367 -16.55 -10.88 -4.10
C LEU A 367 -16.48 -11.75 -2.84
N ASP A 368 -16.53 -11.14 -1.67
CA ASP A 368 -16.75 -11.86 -0.41
C ASP A 368 -17.80 -11.14 0.46
N LEU A 369 -18.89 -11.84 0.71
CA LEU A 369 -20.04 -11.41 1.52
C LEU A 369 -20.22 -12.31 2.75
N SER A 370 -19.29 -13.23 2.99
CA SER A 370 -19.40 -14.26 4.01
C SER A 370 -19.42 -13.67 5.42
N ASN A 371 -19.86 -14.46 6.40
CA ASN A 371 -19.82 -14.07 7.81
C ASN A 371 -20.56 -12.75 8.09
N ASN A 372 -21.80 -12.67 7.63
CA ASN A 372 -22.72 -11.55 7.83
C ASN A 372 -24.12 -12.07 8.27
N LYS A 373 -25.11 -11.19 8.30
CA LYS A 373 -26.52 -11.48 8.61
C LYS A 373 -27.43 -11.26 7.38
N LEU A 374 -26.89 -11.44 6.17
CA LEU A 374 -27.61 -11.26 4.91
C LEU A 374 -28.72 -12.30 4.74
N SER A 375 -29.72 -11.94 3.93
CA SER A 375 -30.95 -12.70 3.75
C SER A 375 -31.53 -12.58 2.35
N GLY A 376 -32.46 -13.47 2.01
CA GLY A 376 -33.18 -13.42 0.74
C GLY A 376 -32.44 -14.15 -0.38
N ARG A 377 -32.85 -13.88 -1.62
CA ARG A 377 -32.29 -14.55 -2.80
C ARG A 377 -31.03 -13.82 -3.26
N ILE A 378 -29.96 -14.56 -3.57
CA ILE A 378 -28.79 -14.03 -4.28
C ILE A 378 -29.26 -13.56 -5.68
N PRO A 379 -29.06 -12.28 -6.03
CA PRO A 379 -29.32 -11.77 -7.36
C PRO A 379 -28.62 -12.62 -8.43
N GLY A 380 -29.40 -13.21 -9.34
CA GLY A 380 -28.87 -13.78 -10.58
C GLY A 380 -28.81 -12.72 -11.66
N SER A 381 -27.71 -12.67 -12.40
CA SER A 381 -27.47 -11.98 -13.68
C SER A 381 -25.98 -11.62 -13.86
N SER A 382 -25.52 -11.63 -15.12
CA SER A 382 -24.23 -11.07 -15.51
C SER A 382 -23.06 -11.75 -14.78
N GLN A 383 -22.12 -10.97 -14.26
CA GLN A 383 -20.93 -11.44 -13.54
C GLN A 383 -21.28 -12.22 -12.26
N LEU A 384 -22.41 -11.91 -11.60
CA LEU A 384 -22.83 -12.63 -10.39
C LEU A 384 -23.20 -14.09 -10.64
N ASP A 385 -23.57 -14.46 -11.88
CA ASP A 385 -23.83 -15.87 -12.25
C ASP A 385 -22.54 -16.68 -12.42
N ARG A 386 -21.37 -16.02 -12.46
CA ARG A 386 -20.05 -16.68 -12.50
C ARG A 386 -19.48 -16.88 -11.10
N LEU A 387 -19.91 -16.08 -10.12
CA LEU A 387 -19.48 -16.12 -8.73
C LEU A 387 -20.24 -17.20 -7.94
N ASN A 388 -20.06 -18.46 -8.36
CA ASN A 388 -20.78 -19.62 -7.82
C ASN A 388 -20.02 -20.36 -6.70
N ASP A 389 -18.93 -19.80 -6.19
CA ASP A 389 -18.27 -20.38 -5.02
C ASP A 389 -19.14 -20.13 -3.77
N PRO A 390 -19.65 -21.18 -3.08
CA PRO A 390 -20.48 -21.00 -1.90
C PRO A 390 -19.77 -20.28 -0.75
N ASN A 391 -18.43 -20.29 -0.71
CA ASN A 391 -17.65 -19.61 0.32
C ASN A 391 -17.88 -18.10 0.31
N ILE A 392 -18.14 -17.51 -0.85
CA ILE A 392 -18.47 -16.08 -1.02
C ILE A 392 -19.66 -15.67 -0.15
N TYR A 393 -20.62 -16.58 0.06
CA TYR A 393 -21.88 -16.31 0.75
C TYR A 393 -21.97 -17.03 2.10
N ALA A 394 -20.92 -17.74 2.51
CA ALA A 394 -20.93 -18.62 3.67
C ALA A 394 -21.33 -17.87 4.95
N ASN A 395 -21.89 -18.60 5.91
CA ASN A 395 -22.28 -18.07 7.21
C ASN A 395 -23.34 -16.95 7.17
N ASN A 396 -24.14 -16.87 6.10
CA ASN A 396 -25.37 -16.06 6.02
C ASN A 396 -26.62 -16.97 6.04
N SER A 397 -27.12 -17.31 7.23
CA SER A 397 -28.11 -18.39 7.42
C SER A 397 -29.46 -18.21 6.69
N LYS A 398 -29.79 -16.99 6.25
CA LYS A 398 -31.07 -16.66 5.60
C LYS A 398 -30.95 -16.43 4.09
N ILE A 399 -29.80 -16.73 3.50
CA ILE A 399 -29.58 -16.55 2.06
C ILE A 399 -29.93 -17.82 1.28
N CYS A 400 -30.46 -17.66 0.07
CA CYS A 400 -30.81 -18.75 -0.83
C CYS A 400 -30.51 -18.34 -2.28
N GLY A 401 -30.41 -19.28 -3.21
CA GLY A 401 -30.06 -18.97 -4.60
C GLY A 401 -29.43 -20.15 -5.32
N THR A 402 -29.43 -20.08 -6.65
CA THR A 402 -28.84 -21.10 -7.52
C THR A 402 -27.32 -21.15 -7.37
N GLN A 403 -26.69 -20.03 -7.05
CA GLN A 403 -25.25 -19.89 -6.83
C GLN A 403 -24.75 -20.81 -5.71
N ILE A 404 -25.56 -21.02 -4.68
CA ILE A 404 -25.23 -21.87 -3.52
C ILE A 404 -26.10 -23.13 -3.41
N GLN A 405 -26.92 -23.43 -4.43
CA GLN A 405 -27.82 -24.59 -4.46
C GLN A 405 -28.80 -24.69 -3.27
N VAL A 406 -29.22 -23.54 -2.71
CA VAL A 406 -30.19 -23.48 -1.60
C VAL A 406 -31.52 -22.95 -2.10
N SER A 407 -32.59 -23.75 -1.94
CA SER A 407 -33.96 -23.35 -2.27
C SER A 407 -34.57 -22.49 -1.15
N ARG A 408 -35.44 -21.54 -1.51
CA ARG A 408 -36.10 -20.66 -0.54
C ARG A 408 -37.07 -21.47 0.33
N SER A 409 -36.91 -21.41 1.65
CA SER A 409 -37.91 -21.97 2.57
C SER A 409 -39.25 -21.26 2.37
N PRO A 410 -40.38 -21.97 2.22
CA PRO A 410 -41.69 -21.33 2.15
C PRO A 410 -41.92 -20.58 3.47
N THR A 411 -41.96 -19.26 3.41
CA THR A 411 -42.46 -18.42 4.50
C THR A 411 -43.88 -18.88 4.81
N ARG A 412 -44.13 -19.26 6.07
CA ARG A 412 -45.45 -19.57 6.61
C ARG A 412 -46.37 -18.38 6.32
N THR A 413 -47.16 -18.50 5.25
CA THR A 413 -48.16 -17.51 4.87
C THR A 413 -49.13 -17.33 6.03
N GLU A 414 -49.46 -16.06 6.25
CA GLU A 414 -50.59 -15.58 7.04
C GLU A 414 -51.79 -16.53 6.87
N GLN A 415 -52.28 -17.06 7.99
CA GLN A 415 -53.61 -17.63 8.03
C GLN A 415 -54.58 -16.47 7.78
N GLN A 416 -55.18 -16.43 6.59
CA GLN A 416 -56.43 -15.70 6.37
C GLN A 416 -57.46 -16.19 7.38
N PRO A 417 -58.20 -15.29 8.06
CA PRO A 417 -59.30 -15.70 8.92
C PRO A 417 -60.37 -16.36 8.06
N LYS A 418 -60.87 -17.51 8.51
CA LYS A 418 -62.08 -18.11 7.96
C LYS A 418 -63.25 -17.17 8.27
N GLU A 419 -63.91 -16.69 7.24
CA GLU A 419 -65.31 -16.29 7.30
C GLU A 419 -66.11 -17.55 7.64
N GLU A 420 -66.83 -17.53 8.76
CA GLU A 420 -67.93 -18.45 9.03
C GLU A 420 -69.21 -17.62 9.10
N ASP A 421 -70.12 -17.96 8.19
CA ASP A 421 -71.40 -17.33 7.92
C ASP A 421 -72.35 -17.33 9.13
N GLU A 422 -73.15 -16.26 9.19
CA GLU A 422 -74.32 -16.10 10.04
C GLU A 422 -75.39 -17.14 9.68
N ASP A 423 -75.97 -17.79 10.69
CA ASP A 423 -77.29 -18.43 10.58
C ASP A 423 -78.16 -17.96 11.76
N GLU A 424 -79.14 -17.10 11.42
CA GLU A 424 -80.24 -16.68 12.28
C GLU A 424 -81.15 -17.85 12.63
N LYS A 425 -81.46 -18.02 13.92
CA LYS A 425 -82.77 -18.54 14.37
C LYS A 425 -83.25 -17.82 15.63
N GLU A 426 -84.31 -17.04 15.45
CA GLU A 426 -85.23 -16.62 16.51
C GLU A 426 -85.87 -17.83 17.22
N ALA A 427 -86.06 -17.76 18.54
CA ALA A 427 -87.38 -17.76 19.16
C ALA A 427 -87.33 -17.78 20.71
N THR A 428 -87.93 -16.73 21.27
CA THR A 428 -88.86 -16.68 22.42
C THR A 428 -88.41 -16.93 23.88
N VAL A 429 -88.44 -15.80 24.63
CA VAL A 429 -89.26 -15.48 25.83
C VAL A 429 -89.19 -16.36 27.10
N GLY A 430 -88.92 -15.68 28.22
CA GLY A 430 -89.27 -16.08 29.60
C GLY A 430 -88.29 -15.49 30.63
N GLU A 431 -88.38 -14.20 30.97
CA GLU A 431 -89.03 -13.63 32.17
C GLU A 431 -88.29 -13.84 33.51
N LEU A 432 -88.04 -12.70 34.19
CA LEU A 432 -87.94 -12.48 35.66
C LEU A 432 -86.72 -13.14 36.37
N SER A 433 -85.98 -12.51 37.29
CA SER A 433 -86.26 -11.43 38.25
C SER A 433 -84.96 -10.94 38.92
N ASP A 434 -84.88 -9.63 39.18
CA ASP A 434 -84.25 -8.89 40.30
C ASP A 434 -83.26 -9.56 41.28
N VAL A 435 -82.28 -8.76 41.73
CA VAL A 435 -82.02 -8.37 43.14
C VAL A 435 -80.50 -8.18 43.44
N ILE A 436 -80.19 -6.91 43.79
CA ILE A 436 -79.01 -6.27 44.41
C ILE A 436 -77.89 -5.79 43.49
#